data_AF-A0A538MNM1-F1
#
_entry.id   AF-A0A538MNM1-F1
#
_cell.length_a   1.000
_cell.length_b   1.000
_cell.length_c   1.000
_cell.angle_alpha   90.00
_cell.angle_beta   90.00
_cell.angle_gamma   90.00
#
_symmetry.space_group_name_H-M   'P 1'
#
loop_
_entity.id
_entity.type
_entity.pdbx_description
1 polymer ?
#
loop_
_entity_poly.entity_id
_entity_poly.type
_entity_poly.pdbx_seq_one_letter_code
_entity_poly.pdbx_strand_id
1 'polypeptide(L)'
;MLLPIEGLTLLSLHSLLSVHMLVGVALIPPVALKLGSTFYRFFRYYTGSAIFREKGPPQLVMRILVAPVLVASTVGLFGSGVALLLLEHPNSLVYTVHKASFIVWLGAIGIHVLAYLRHIPTHALADWMRGGREAFGRRSRRRAVVASLLTGAGVALIALPLVAAWHR
;
A
#
# COMPACT_ATOMS: atom_id res chain seq x y z
N MET A 1 -23.75 29.12 -21.55
CA MET A 1 -23.44 29.38 -20.12
C MET A 1 -23.19 28.06 -19.41
N LEU A 2 -22.10 27.36 -19.75
CA LEU A 2 -21.74 26.04 -19.17
C LEU A 2 -20.68 26.16 -18.05
N LEU A 3 -20.09 27.34 -17.89
CA LEU A 3 -19.06 27.64 -16.89
C LEU A 3 -19.47 27.35 -15.43
N PRO A 4 -20.73 27.59 -14.98
CA PRO A 4 -21.12 27.24 -13.62
C PRO A 4 -21.21 25.72 -13.38
N ILE A 5 -21.49 24.94 -14.42
CA ILE A 5 -21.65 23.49 -14.35
C ILE A 5 -20.27 22.80 -14.33
N GLU A 6 -19.28 23.33 -15.05
CA GLU A 6 -17.88 22.89 -14.93
C GLU A 6 -17.30 23.21 -13.54
N GLY A 7 -17.68 24.33 -12.92
CA GLY A 7 -17.30 24.65 -11.54
C GLY A 7 -17.80 23.61 -10.52
N LEU A 8 -19.04 23.12 -10.68
CA LEU A 8 -19.64 22.13 -9.77
C LEU A 8 -19.01 20.73 -9.93
N THR A 9 -18.58 20.36 -11.13
CA THR A 9 -17.88 19.09 -11.39
C THR A 9 -16.41 19.13 -10.98
N LEU A 10 -15.74 20.28 -11.09
CA LEU A 10 -14.39 20.51 -10.55
C LEU A 10 -14.34 20.40 -9.01
N LEU A 11 -15.38 20.87 -8.30
CA LEU A 11 -15.52 20.71 -6.84
C LEU A 11 -15.53 19.24 -6.39
N SER A 12 -16.07 18.33 -7.21
CA SER A 12 -16.05 16.89 -6.89
C SER A 12 -14.66 16.27 -7.04
N LEU A 13 -13.84 16.75 -7.98
CA LEU A 13 -12.44 16.32 -8.11
C LEU A 13 -11.58 16.80 -6.93
N HIS A 14 -11.81 18.01 -6.43
CA HIS A 14 -11.10 18.56 -5.27
C HIS A 14 -11.44 17.82 -3.97
N SER A 15 -12.72 17.46 -3.79
CA SER A 15 -13.14 16.63 -2.66
C SER A 15 -12.49 15.25 -2.68
N LEU A 16 -12.41 14.61 -3.85
CA LEU A 16 -11.76 13.29 -3.98
C LEU A 16 -10.23 13.38 -3.84
N LEU A 17 -9.62 14.49 -4.24
CA LEU A 17 -8.18 14.72 -4.07
C LEU A 17 -7.79 14.75 -2.58
N SER A 18 -8.59 15.40 -1.75
CA SER A 18 -8.39 15.44 -0.29
C SER A 18 -8.45 14.05 0.33
N VAL A 19 -9.46 13.27 -0.07
CA VAL A 19 -9.62 11.88 0.36
C VAL A 19 -8.44 11.05 -0.12
N HIS A 20 -8.00 11.21 -1.37
CA HIS A 20 -6.83 10.53 -1.91
C HIS A 20 -5.56 10.83 -1.10
N MET A 21 -5.30 12.10 -0.77
CA MET A 21 -4.15 12.50 0.05
C MET A 21 -4.23 11.89 1.46
N LEU A 22 -5.38 11.99 2.14
CA LEU A 22 -5.57 11.44 3.48
C LEU A 22 -5.45 9.92 3.51
N VAL A 23 -6.07 9.23 2.57
CA VAL A 23 -5.97 7.77 2.43
C VAL A 23 -4.52 7.39 2.11
N GLY A 24 -3.86 8.12 1.22
CA GLY A 24 -2.44 7.92 0.90
C GLY A 24 -1.56 8.01 2.15
N VAL A 25 -1.71 9.07 2.95
CA VAL A 25 -0.97 9.25 4.21
C VAL A 25 -1.30 8.14 5.21
N ALA A 26 -2.58 7.81 5.37
CA ALA A 26 -3.04 6.77 6.29
C ALA A 26 -2.48 5.37 5.95
N LEU A 27 -2.25 5.10 4.66
CA LEU A 27 -1.73 3.83 4.18
C LEU A 27 -0.21 3.68 4.34
N ILE A 28 0.53 4.75 4.63
CA ILE A 28 2.00 4.69 4.77
C ILE A 28 2.43 3.67 5.82
N PRO A 29 1.93 3.69 7.09
CA PRO A 29 2.42 2.75 8.10
C PRO A 29 2.04 1.28 7.81
N PRO A 30 0.80 0.95 7.38
CA PRO A 30 0.46 -0.41 6.95
C PRO A 30 1.31 -0.92 5.78
N VAL A 31 1.59 -0.07 4.79
CA VAL A 31 2.44 -0.42 3.64
C VAL A 31 3.88 -0.64 4.09
N ALA A 32 4.42 0.23 4.94
CA ALA A 32 5.75 0.07 5.53
C ALA A 32 5.86 -1.24 6.32
N LEU A 33 4.85 -1.57 7.13
CA LEU A 33 4.79 -2.84 7.86
C LEU A 33 4.77 -4.05 6.90
N LYS A 34 3.99 -3.95 5.81
CA LYS A 34 3.91 -5.00 4.79
C LYS A 34 5.23 -5.19 4.06
N LEU A 35 5.89 -4.11 3.65
CA LEU A 35 7.18 -4.16 2.96
C LEU A 35 8.27 -4.68 3.90
N GLY A 36 8.38 -4.13 5.11
CA GLY A 36 9.36 -4.56 6.11
C GLY A 36 9.21 -6.03 6.50
N SER A 37 7.98 -6.49 6.77
CA SER A 37 7.74 -7.91 7.06
C SER A 37 8.04 -8.83 5.88
N THR A 38 7.76 -8.39 4.65
CA THR A 38 8.07 -9.17 3.43
C THR A 38 9.58 -9.25 3.21
N PHE A 39 10.29 -8.13 3.35
CA PHE A 39 11.74 -8.06 3.24
C PHE A 39 12.43 -8.88 4.33
N TYR A 40 11.96 -8.80 5.57
CA TYR A 40 12.45 -9.63 6.67
C TYR A 40 12.34 -11.13 6.34
N ARG A 41 11.18 -11.57 5.84
CA ARG A 41 10.98 -12.97 5.43
C ARG A 41 11.89 -13.37 4.27
N PHE A 42 12.07 -12.49 3.29
CA PHE A 42 12.97 -12.69 2.17
C PHE A 42 14.41 -12.86 2.63
N PHE A 43 14.88 -11.97 3.51
CA PHE A 43 16.22 -12.01 4.07
C PHE A 43 16.44 -13.28 4.90
N ARG A 44 15.50 -13.63 5.77
CA ARG A 44 15.55 -14.86 6.59
C ARG A 44 15.54 -16.14 5.75
N TYR A 45 14.83 -16.13 4.63
CA TYR A 45 14.83 -17.24 3.67
C TYR A 45 16.21 -17.44 3.06
N TYR A 46 16.83 -16.37 2.55
CA TYR A 46 18.13 -16.46 1.88
C TYR A 46 19.34 -16.57 2.80
N THR A 47 19.20 -16.18 4.07
CA THR A 47 20.20 -16.44 5.12
C THR A 47 20.09 -17.84 5.72
N GLY A 48 19.22 -18.70 5.18
CA GLY A 48 19.23 -20.13 5.51
C GLY A 48 18.34 -20.54 6.68
N SER A 49 17.45 -19.69 7.20
CA SER A 49 16.62 -20.03 8.35
C SER A 49 15.66 -21.19 8.04
N ALA A 50 15.79 -22.30 8.79
CA ALA A 50 15.02 -23.54 8.61
C ALA A 50 13.50 -23.32 8.54
N ILE A 51 12.95 -22.56 9.51
CA ILE A 51 11.52 -22.20 9.60
C ILE A 51 10.98 -21.52 8.32
N PHE A 52 11.82 -20.79 7.58
CA PHE A 52 11.41 -20.11 6.34
C PHE A 52 11.67 -20.96 5.09
N ARG A 53 12.69 -21.82 5.11
CA ARG A 53 13.01 -22.74 4.00
C ARG A 53 12.02 -23.90 3.90
N GLU A 54 11.59 -24.45 5.03
CA GLU A 54 10.59 -25.53 5.11
C GLU A 54 9.24 -25.15 4.48
N LYS A 55 8.93 -23.85 4.41
CA LYS A 55 7.71 -23.33 3.75
C LYS A 55 7.77 -23.36 2.22
N GLY A 56 8.90 -23.78 1.65
CA GLY A 56 9.13 -23.86 0.22
C GLY A 56 9.47 -22.51 -0.44
N PRO A 57 10.03 -22.54 -1.66
CA PRO A 57 10.36 -21.34 -2.40
C PRO A 57 9.09 -20.57 -2.83
N PRO A 58 9.09 -19.22 -2.77
CA PRO A 58 8.06 -18.42 -3.41
C PRO A 58 8.00 -18.71 -4.93
N GLN A 59 6.83 -18.51 -5.56
CA GLN A 59 6.70 -18.64 -7.01
C GLN A 59 7.75 -17.77 -7.73
N LEU A 60 8.65 -18.40 -8.48
CA LEU A 60 9.89 -17.79 -8.96
C LEU A 60 9.63 -16.59 -9.90
N VAL A 61 8.67 -16.72 -10.81
CA VAL A 61 8.29 -15.66 -11.76
C VAL A 61 7.75 -14.44 -11.03
N MET A 62 6.86 -14.64 -10.06
CA MET A 62 6.30 -13.54 -9.24
C MET A 62 7.39 -12.87 -8.40
N ARG A 63 8.39 -13.62 -7.95
CA ARG A 63 9.50 -13.11 -7.14
C ARG A 63 10.48 -12.25 -7.93
N ILE A 64 10.79 -12.63 -9.16
CA ILE A 64 11.83 -11.98 -9.96
C ILE A 64 11.26 -10.81 -10.76
N LEU A 65 10.08 -10.97 -11.36
CA LEU A 65 9.53 -9.98 -12.27
C LEU A 65 8.56 -9.02 -11.55
N VAL A 66 7.57 -9.57 -10.86
CA VAL A 66 6.46 -8.75 -10.33
C VAL A 66 6.82 -8.09 -9.00
N ALA A 67 7.45 -8.82 -8.09
CA ALA A 67 7.74 -8.30 -6.74
C ALA A 67 8.67 -7.07 -6.73
N PRO A 68 9.80 -7.03 -7.47
CA PRO A 68 10.66 -5.85 -7.47
C PRO A 68 9.97 -4.63 -8.07
N VAL A 69 9.23 -4.83 -9.17
CA VAL A 69 8.43 -3.77 -9.82
C VAL A 69 7.36 -3.25 -8.88
N LEU A 70 6.64 -4.14 -8.19
CA LEU A 70 5.60 -3.75 -7.23
C LEU A 70 6.19 -2.98 -6.05
N VAL A 71 7.33 -3.41 -5.50
CA VAL A 71 8.00 -2.71 -4.40
C VAL A 71 8.49 -1.34 -4.85
N ALA A 72 9.22 -1.26 -5.97
CA ALA A 72 9.76 -0.01 -6.49
C ALA A 72 8.65 1.01 -6.82
N SER A 73 7.60 0.57 -7.50
CA SER A 73 6.44 1.42 -7.81
C SER A 73 5.65 1.83 -6.57
N THR A 74 5.56 0.99 -5.53
CA THR A 74 4.98 1.37 -4.24
C THR A 74 5.82 2.47 -3.57
N VAL A 75 7.14 2.30 -3.50
CA VAL A 75 8.04 3.32 -2.93
C VAL A 75 7.96 4.62 -3.72
N GLY A 76 7.97 4.54 -5.06
CA GLY A 76 7.82 5.69 -5.95
C GLY A 76 6.48 6.40 -5.75
N LEU A 77 5.36 5.66 -5.70
CA LEU A 77 4.02 6.21 -5.53
C LEU A 77 3.85 6.95 -4.20
N PHE A 78 4.20 6.31 -3.08
CA PHE A 78 4.08 6.93 -1.76
C PHE A 78 5.12 8.03 -1.53
N GLY A 79 6.37 7.82 -1.95
CA GLY A 79 7.43 8.82 -1.81
C GLY A 79 7.14 10.09 -2.62
N SER A 80 6.74 9.94 -3.87
CA SER A 80 6.33 11.09 -4.70
C SER A 80 5.03 11.73 -4.19
N GLY A 81 4.07 10.95 -3.65
CA GLY A 81 2.84 11.50 -3.07
C GLY A 81 3.12 12.36 -1.83
N VAL A 82 4.03 11.92 -0.96
CA VAL A 82 4.52 12.72 0.17
C VAL A 82 5.27 13.96 -0.30
N ALA A 83 6.12 13.84 -1.33
CA ALA A 83 6.81 14.98 -1.91
C ALA A 83 5.85 16.02 -2.50
N LEU A 84 4.81 15.58 -3.23
CA LEU A 84 3.76 16.46 -3.73
C LEU A 84 3.01 17.16 -2.59
N LEU A 85 2.80 16.48 -1.45
CA LEU A 85 2.09 17.05 -0.32
C LEU A 85 2.93 18.11 0.43
N LEU A 86 4.24 17.90 0.56
CA LEU A 86 5.13 18.74 1.38
C LEU A 86 5.82 19.86 0.60
N LEU A 87 6.01 19.71 -0.71
CA LEU A 87 6.62 20.76 -1.53
C LEU A 87 5.58 21.82 -1.88
N GLU A 88 5.91 23.09 -1.62
CA GLU A 88 5.06 24.23 -1.97
C GLU A 88 4.93 24.40 -3.50
N HIS A 89 6.00 24.05 -4.24
CA HIS A 89 6.07 24.15 -5.70
C HIS A 89 6.60 22.84 -6.32
N PRO A 90 5.79 21.76 -6.32
CA PRO A 90 6.20 20.51 -6.91
C PRO A 90 6.40 20.69 -8.42
N ASN A 91 7.58 20.28 -8.91
CA ASN A 91 7.85 20.35 -10.35
C ASN A 91 7.11 19.25 -11.13
N SER A 92 7.06 19.40 -12.45
CA SER A 92 6.41 18.45 -13.36
C SER A 92 7.00 17.04 -13.28
N LEU A 93 8.26 16.90 -12.87
CA LEU A 93 8.92 15.61 -12.70
C LEU A 93 8.29 14.80 -11.56
N VAL A 94 8.07 15.41 -10.38
CA VAL A 94 7.46 14.69 -9.24
C VAL A 94 6.07 14.19 -9.60
N TYR A 95 5.26 15.02 -10.27
CA TYR A 95 3.94 14.63 -10.76
C TYR A 95 4.01 13.47 -11.77
N THR A 96 4.97 13.53 -12.70
CA THR A 96 5.21 12.47 -13.69
C THR A 96 5.62 11.17 -13.00
N VAL A 97 6.52 11.22 -12.03
CA VAL A 97 6.94 10.06 -11.23
C VAL A 97 5.76 9.47 -10.47
N HIS A 98 4.92 10.29 -9.85
CA HIS A 98 3.74 9.82 -9.13
C HIS A 98 2.77 9.09 -10.05
N LYS A 99 2.41 9.71 -11.17
CA LYS A 99 1.49 9.14 -12.17
C LYS A 99 2.06 7.87 -12.82
N ALA A 100 3.34 7.88 -13.21
CA ALA A 100 3.98 6.71 -13.80
C ALA A 100 4.07 5.55 -12.80
N SER A 101 4.43 5.85 -11.55
CA SER A 101 4.46 4.87 -10.46
C SER A 101 3.08 4.28 -10.23
N PHE A 102 2.02 5.10 -10.24
CA PHE A 102 0.64 4.62 -10.11
C PHE A 102 0.25 3.63 -11.21
N ILE A 103 0.55 3.93 -12.48
CA ILE A 103 0.23 3.06 -13.62
C ILE A 103 0.96 1.72 -13.49
N VAL A 104 2.27 1.76 -13.22
CA VAL A 104 3.08 0.55 -13.05
C VAL A 104 2.60 -0.26 -11.84
N TRP A 105 2.32 0.42 -10.73
CA TRP A 105 1.82 -0.19 -9.51
C TRP A 105 0.48 -0.90 -9.75
N LEU A 106 -0.45 -0.25 -10.46
CA LEU A 106 -1.77 -0.80 -10.77
C LEU A 106 -1.69 -2.09 -11.58
N GLY A 107 -0.83 -2.13 -12.60
CA GLY A 107 -0.56 -3.35 -13.36
C GLY A 107 0.06 -4.45 -12.50
N ALA A 108 1.10 -4.11 -11.74
CA ALA A 108 1.83 -5.06 -10.90
C ALA A 108 0.96 -5.64 -9.77
N ILE A 109 0.15 -4.81 -9.09
CA ILE A 109 -0.75 -5.27 -8.04
C ILE A 109 -1.89 -6.11 -8.62
N GLY A 110 -2.40 -5.77 -9.80
CA GLY A 110 -3.41 -6.56 -10.50
C GLY A 110 -2.90 -7.97 -10.81
N ILE A 111 -1.71 -8.06 -11.41
CA ILE A 111 -1.04 -9.35 -11.68
C ILE A 111 -0.80 -10.12 -10.37
N HIS A 112 -0.28 -9.44 -9.34
CA HIS A 112 -0.04 -10.03 -8.03
C HIS A 112 -1.32 -10.63 -7.44
N VAL A 113 -2.39 -9.85 -7.36
CA VAL A 113 -3.68 -10.30 -6.82
C VAL A 113 -4.24 -11.47 -7.63
N LEU A 114 -4.24 -11.39 -8.97
CA LEU A 114 -4.75 -12.47 -9.83
C LEU A 114 -3.96 -13.78 -9.67
N ALA A 115 -2.63 -13.70 -9.56
CA ALA A 115 -1.78 -14.88 -9.37
C ALA A 115 -2.05 -15.60 -8.04
N TYR A 116 -2.29 -14.84 -6.98
CA TYR A 116 -2.55 -15.39 -5.65
C TYR A 116 -4.03 -15.71 -5.39
N LEU A 117 -4.98 -15.05 -6.06
CA LEU A 117 -6.42 -15.37 -5.98
C LEU A 117 -6.74 -16.78 -6.48
N ARG A 118 -6.01 -17.26 -7.51
CA ARG A 118 -6.18 -18.61 -8.05
C ARG A 118 -5.90 -19.75 -7.06
N HIS A 119 -5.32 -19.45 -5.89
CA HIS A 119 -4.93 -20.43 -4.88
C HIS A 119 -5.85 -20.43 -3.64
N ILE A 120 -6.91 -19.61 -3.60
CA ILE A 120 -7.68 -19.33 -2.37
C ILE A 120 -8.98 -20.13 -2.13
N PRO A 121 -9.76 -20.70 -3.07
CA PRO A 121 -11.21 -20.75 -2.80
C PRO A 121 -11.72 -21.65 -1.67
N THR A 122 -11.01 -22.68 -1.19
CA THR A 122 -11.63 -23.65 -0.26
C THR A 122 -10.97 -23.78 1.12
N HIS A 123 -9.68 -23.45 1.28
CA HIS A 123 -9.00 -23.65 2.57
C HIS A 123 -9.07 -22.42 3.49
N ALA A 124 -9.14 -21.20 2.95
CA ALA A 124 -9.16 -19.98 3.74
C ALA A 124 -10.48 -19.76 4.50
N LEU A 125 -11.61 -20.15 3.89
CA LEU A 125 -12.93 -20.06 4.51
C LEU A 125 -13.10 -21.11 5.62
N ALA A 126 -12.59 -22.33 5.40
CA ALA A 126 -12.63 -23.41 6.39
C ALA A 126 -11.76 -23.10 7.62
N ASP A 127 -10.59 -22.48 7.45
CA ASP A 127 -9.72 -22.05 8.55
C ASP A 127 -10.29 -20.86 9.35
N TRP A 128 -11.06 -19.99 8.69
CA TRP A 128 -11.74 -18.88 9.34
C TRP A 128 -12.93 -19.37 10.18
N MET A 129 -13.71 -20.34 9.68
CA MET A 129 -14.84 -20.93 10.41
C MET A 129 -14.42 -21.86 11.55
N ARG A 130 -13.28 -22.54 11.45
CA ARG A 130 -12.85 -23.55 12.44
C ARG A 130 -12.16 -22.99 13.69
N GLY A 131 -12.01 -21.67 13.84
CA GLY A 131 -11.42 -21.09 15.05
C GLY A 131 -10.10 -21.76 15.46
N GLY A 132 -9.27 -22.14 14.46
CA GLY A 132 -8.15 -23.05 14.66
C GLY A 132 -7.13 -22.51 15.67
N ARG A 133 -6.98 -23.28 16.78
CA ARG A 133 -5.94 -23.28 17.82
C ARG A 133 -4.86 -22.20 17.64
N GLU A 134 -4.76 -21.28 18.61
CA GLU A 134 -3.84 -20.14 18.63
C GLU A 134 -2.41 -20.51 18.20
N ALA A 135 -2.11 -20.36 16.91
CA ALA A 135 -0.75 -20.49 16.41
C ALA A 135 0.11 -19.35 16.99
N PHE A 136 1.20 -19.73 17.67
CA PHE A 136 2.20 -18.82 18.22
C PHE A 136 2.58 -17.76 17.16
N GLY A 137 2.28 -16.49 17.42
CA GLY A 137 2.50 -15.37 16.48
C GLY A 137 1.27 -14.78 15.78
N ARG A 138 0.08 -15.41 15.87
CA ARG A 138 -1.17 -14.81 15.32
C ARG A 138 -1.57 -13.53 16.08
N ARG A 139 -1.43 -13.52 17.41
CA ARG A 139 -1.75 -12.38 18.29
C ARG A 139 -0.81 -11.19 18.07
N SER A 140 0.49 -11.43 17.97
CA SER A 140 1.48 -10.38 17.69
C SER A 140 1.29 -9.78 16.30
N ARG A 141 1.04 -10.61 15.27
CA ARG A 141 0.70 -10.13 13.92
C ARG A 141 -0.55 -9.26 13.92
N ARG A 142 -1.62 -9.70 14.59
CA ARG A 142 -2.86 -8.92 14.68
C ARG A 142 -2.63 -7.58 15.37
N ARG A 143 -1.87 -7.56 16.48
CA ARG A 143 -1.48 -6.32 17.18
C ARG A 143 -0.66 -5.40 16.28
N ALA A 144 0.30 -5.90 15.53
CA ALA A 144 1.11 -5.09 14.61
C ALA A 144 0.27 -4.45 13.51
N VAL A 145 -0.68 -5.20 12.91
CA VAL A 145 -1.59 -4.66 11.89
C VAL A 145 -2.53 -3.61 12.48
N VAL A 146 -3.13 -3.87 13.64
CA VAL A 146 -3.99 -2.89 14.32
C VAL A 146 -3.19 -1.64 14.68
N ALA A 147 -1.99 -1.80 15.25
CA ALA A 147 -1.11 -0.69 15.58
C ALA A 147 -0.76 0.13 14.33
N SER A 148 -0.39 -0.50 13.22
CA SER A 148 -0.08 0.23 11.97
C SER A 148 -1.28 1.00 11.42
N LEU A 149 -2.49 0.46 11.54
CA LEU A 149 -3.72 1.14 11.11
C LEU A 149 -4.03 2.35 12.01
N LEU A 150 -3.89 2.18 13.33
CA LEU A 150 -4.07 3.28 14.29
C LEU A 150 -3.02 4.38 14.10
N THR A 151 -1.75 4.00 13.88
CA THR A 151 -0.69 4.95 13.53
C THR A 151 -1.02 5.66 12.22
N GLY A 152 -1.49 4.94 11.19
CA GLY A 152 -1.92 5.52 9.92
C GLY A 152 -3.03 6.55 10.10
N ALA A 153 -4.07 6.21 10.85
CA ALA A 153 -5.15 7.14 11.19
C ALA A 153 -4.62 8.38 11.93
N GLY A 154 -3.75 8.20 12.93
CA GLY A 154 -3.14 9.30 13.67
C GLY A 154 -2.31 10.24 12.78
N VAL A 155 -1.47 9.70 11.89
CA VAL A 155 -0.66 10.51 10.95
C VAL A 155 -1.56 11.25 9.96
N ALA A 156 -2.62 10.61 9.46
CA ALA A 156 -3.58 11.28 8.56
C ALA A 156 -4.30 12.44 9.25
N LEU A 157 -4.68 12.30 10.52
CA LEU A 157 -5.26 13.39 11.31
C LEU A 157 -4.28 14.56 11.47
N ILE A 158 -3.00 14.28 11.74
CA ILE A 158 -1.95 15.31 11.83
C ILE A 158 -1.75 16.03 10.49
N ALA A 159 -1.90 15.31 9.37
CA ALA A 159 -1.75 15.88 8.02
C ALA A 159 -2.95 16.73 7.56
N LEU A 160 -4.07 16.77 8.30
CA LEU A 160 -5.28 17.52 7.92
C LEU A 160 -5.02 19.00 7.58
N PRO A 161 -4.25 19.78 8.37
CA PRO A 161 -4.00 21.19 8.05
C PRO A 161 -3.23 21.35 6.74
N LEU A 162 -2.33 20.43 6.42
CA LEU A 162 -1.54 20.43 5.19
C LEU A 162 -2.42 20.10 3.99
N VAL A 163 -3.30 19.11 4.11
CA VAL A 163 -4.29 18.78 3.07
C VAL A 163 -5.29 19.92 2.89
N ALA A 164 -5.73 20.57 3.97
CA ALA A 164 -6.65 21.71 3.91
C ALA A 164 -6.00 22.96 3.28
N ALA A 165 -4.69 23.14 3.42
CA ALA A 165 -3.96 24.23 2.80
C ALA A 165 -3.98 24.17 1.26
N TRP A 166 -4.06 22.98 0.68
CA TRP A 166 -4.23 22.78 -0.77
C TRP A 166 -5.59 23.27 -1.33
N HIS A 167 -6.53 23.68 -0.46
CA HIS A 167 -7.82 24.27 -0.86
C HIS A 167 -7.87 25.79 -0.75
N ARG A 168 -6.83 26.43 -0.21
CA ARG A 168 -6.74 27.88 -0.06
C ARG A 168 -6.01 28.49 -1.24
#